data_AF-A0A3A5VHE6-F1
#
_entry.id   AF-A0A3A5VHE6-F1
#
_cell.length_a   1.000
_cell.length_b   1.000
_cell.length_c   1.000
_cell.angle_alpha   90.00
_cell.angle_beta   90.00
_cell.angle_gamma   90.00
#
_symmetry.space_group_name_H-M   'P 1'
#
loop_
_entity.id
_entity.type
_entity.pdbx_description
1 polymer ?
#
loop_
_entity_poly.entity_id
_entity_poly.type
_entity_poly.pdbx_seq_one_letter_code
_entity_poly.pdbx_strand_id
1 'polypeptide(L)'
;MVSLWKQAPENTLESLRHAILHNDGIEFDIRMTSDGELIIHHDSKISVPPKNRPRSFSWVENHTLDDLTNFGFLSLRSLLEDTTVRTQWKENGKMGCLEFKRPHPRALYGGGIFGKRQHISHIGAMMSKAETLLDEYEIPHQNTVYYAFHTGMKSSVQNSNIQRPWANLTPYIPPFGTYYTKRMRGAIQFLTTPVSRLVRNNKNSGASMAPCAVEYFVPPKNFIPLGRRGGLHGARAANVNAIQQGFPIYVWPAELKQEHHILSAGLTGLTDCSDPEMTWLPSGHLRWTQPATLPLDSVQTQTLTSAQEQNHLEIRKELLNEVTPWIECDLSRQKELIQFWRKRWQWKSSVEEILEHCNSTSPPWEAIRLIGHRGSGKTSRPVLDGNHST
;
A
#
# COMPACT_ATOMS: atom_id res chain seq x y z
N MET A 1 -20.99 -23.62 14.18
CA MET A 1 -19.53 -23.66 13.98
C MET A 1 -19.12 -22.33 13.38
N VAL A 2 -18.35 -21.51 14.11
CA VAL A 2 -17.79 -20.28 13.55
C VAL A 2 -16.69 -20.70 12.58
N SER A 3 -16.84 -20.34 11.31
CA SER A 3 -15.81 -20.57 10.31
C SER A 3 -14.57 -19.77 10.70
N LEU A 4 -13.44 -20.43 10.95
CA LEU A 4 -12.14 -19.78 11.12
C LEU A 4 -11.82 -19.00 9.84
N TRP A 5 -11.38 -17.74 9.99
CA TRP A 5 -10.94 -16.93 8.84
C TRP A 5 -9.81 -17.64 8.11
N LYS A 6 -9.87 -17.64 6.78
CA LYS A 6 -8.84 -18.19 5.91
C LYS A 6 -8.34 -17.09 4.98
N GLN A 7 -7.04 -16.88 4.98
CA GLN A 7 -6.39 -15.94 4.08
C GLN A 7 -6.66 -16.33 2.61
N ALA A 8 -7.41 -15.49 1.92
CA ALA A 8 -7.64 -15.62 0.48
C ALA A 8 -6.35 -15.34 -0.31
N PRO A 9 -6.21 -15.88 -1.54
CA PRO A 9 -5.01 -15.67 -2.33
C PRO A 9 -4.74 -14.18 -2.62
N GLU A 10 -3.46 -13.78 -2.58
CA GLU A 10 -3.04 -12.40 -2.86
C GLU A 10 -3.57 -11.89 -4.20
N ASN A 11 -3.88 -10.60 -4.30
CA ASN A 11 -4.28 -9.95 -5.56
C ASN A 11 -5.55 -10.55 -6.22
N THR A 12 -6.46 -11.12 -5.42
CA THR A 12 -7.77 -11.61 -5.87
C THR A 12 -8.90 -10.71 -5.37
N LEU A 13 -10.09 -10.84 -5.96
CA LEU A 13 -11.23 -10.03 -5.53
C LEU A 13 -11.61 -10.34 -4.08
N GLU A 14 -11.55 -11.61 -3.69
CA GLU A 14 -11.82 -12.04 -2.32
C GLU A 14 -10.87 -11.38 -1.32
N SER A 15 -9.55 -11.44 -1.56
CA SER A 15 -8.57 -10.86 -0.63
C SER A 15 -8.62 -9.34 -0.57
N LEU A 16 -8.87 -8.67 -1.69
CA LEU A 16 -8.97 -7.21 -1.76
C LEU A 16 -10.28 -6.71 -1.16
N ARG A 17 -11.43 -7.33 -1.47
CA ARG A 17 -12.71 -6.98 -0.86
C ARG A 17 -12.69 -7.20 0.65
N HIS A 18 -12.13 -8.33 1.12
CA HIS A 18 -12.00 -8.59 2.54
C HIS A 18 -11.14 -7.53 3.23
N ALA A 19 -10.00 -7.18 2.63
CA ALA A 19 -9.07 -6.24 3.22
C ALA A 19 -9.60 -4.80 3.29
N ILE A 20 -10.28 -4.31 2.25
CA ILE A 20 -10.80 -2.93 2.24
C ILE A 20 -11.93 -2.73 3.27
N LEU A 21 -12.65 -3.80 3.62
CA LEU A 21 -13.66 -3.78 4.68
C LEU A 21 -13.04 -3.69 6.08
N HIS A 22 -11.88 -4.31 6.30
CA HIS A 22 -11.30 -4.48 7.64
C HIS A 22 -10.13 -3.53 7.95
N ASN A 23 -9.53 -2.91 6.93
CA ASN A 23 -8.39 -1.99 7.06
C ASN A 23 -8.74 -0.57 6.55
N ASP A 24 -7.81 0.38 6.59
CA ASP A 24 -7.96 1.73 6.00
C ASP A 24 -7.85 1.74 4.47
N GLY A 25 -7.59 0.60 3.85
CA GLY A 25 -7.39 0.53 2.41
C GLY A 25 -6.82 -0.79 1.92
N ILE A 26 -6.53 -0.83 0.63
CA ILE A 26 -5.91 -1.96 -0.06
C ILE A 26 -4.72 -1.53 -0.89
N GLU A 27 -3.75 -2.42 -0.94
CA GLU A 27 -2.64 -2.37 -1.86
C GLU A 27 -2.71 -3.54 -2.82
N PHE A 28 -2.36 -3.31 -4.08
CA PHE A 28 -2.31 -4.36 -5.10
C PHE A 28 -1.40 -4.01 -6.27
N ASP A 29 -0.98 -5.05 -6.97
CA ASP A 29 0.00 -4.96 -8.06
C ASP A 29 -0.69 -4.93 -9.42
N ILE A 30 -0.31 -4.01 -10.30
CA ILE A 30 -0.90 -3.86 -11.64
C ILE A 30 0.11 -4.19 -12.73
N ARG A 31 -0.36 -4.88 -13.77
CA ARG A 31 0.31 -5.13 -15.05
C ARG A 31 -0.62 -4.82 -16.21
N MET A 32 -0.04 -4.72 -17.42
CA MET A 32 -0.78 -4.52 -18.66
C MET A 32 -0.74 -5.78 -19.53
N THR A 33 -1.87 -6.12 -20.12
CA THR A 33 -2.01 -7.22 -21.08
C THR A 33 -1.55 -6.80 -22.48
N SER A 34 -1.50 -7.76 -23.41
CA SER A 34 -1.05 -7.55 -24.79
C SER A 34 -2.01 -6.69 -25.63
N ASP A 35 -3.27 -6.59 -25.20
CA ASP A 35 -4.34 -5.75 -25.75
C ASP A 35 -4.52 -4.42 -24.97
N GLY A 36 -3.64 -4.12 -24.02
CA GLY A 36 -3.59 -2.80 -23.35
C GLY A 36 -4.54 -2.63 -22.16
N GLU A 37 -5.12 -3.73 -21.65
CA GLU A 37 -5.97 -3.74 -20.46
C GLU A 37 -5.16 -3.97 -19.18
N LEU A 38 -5.74 -3.64 -18.02
CA LEU A 38 -5.06 -3.71 -16.73
C LEU A 38 -5.50 -4.94 -15.93
N ILE A 39 -4.50 -5.74 -15.53
CA ILE A 39 -4.68 -6.96 -14.73
C ILE A 39 -3.94 -6.83 -13.40
N ILE A 40 -4.53 -7.36 -12.34
CA ILE A 40 -3.99 -7.34 -10.99
C ILE A 40 -3.11 -8.57 -10.80
N HIS A 41 -1.78 -8.38 -10.80
CA HIS A 41 -0.81 -9.46 -10.64
C HIS A 41 0.62 -8.99 -10.36
N HIS A 42 1.24 -9.56 -9.33
CA HIS A 42 2.61 -9.21 -8.92
C HIS A 42 3.71 -9.61 -9.93
N ASP A 43 3.80 -10.89 -10.27
CA ASP A 43 4.97 -11.47 -10.95
C ASP A 43 4.95 -11.21 -12.45
N SER A 44 6.13 -11.08 -13.06
CA SER A 44 6.19 -10.91 -14.53
C SER A 44 5.72 -12.15 -15.27
N LYS A 45 5.81 -13.33 -14.65
CA LYS A 45 5.27 -14.56 -15.22
C LYS A 45 3.86 -14.79 -14.71
N ILE A 46 2.98 -15.26 -15.60
CA ILE A 46 1.67 -15.74 -15.17
C ILE A 46 1.85 -16.93 -14.23
N SER A 47 1.08 -16.93 -13.14
CA SER A 47 1.00 -18.07 -12.23
C SER A 47 0.10 -19.14 -12.82
N VAL A 48 0.52 -19.70 -13.95
CA VAL A 48 -0.14 -20.83 -14.62
C VAL A 48 0.95 -21.82 -15.02
N PRO A 49 0.77 -23.12 -14.70
CA PRO A 49 1.72 -24.16 -15.11
C PRO A 49 1.95 -24.13 -16.63
N PRO A 50 3.19 -24.33 -17.13
CA PRO A 50 3.51 -24.23 -18.55
C PRO A 50 2.56 -25.00 -19.48
N LYS A 51 2.15 -26.21 -19.07
CA LYS A 51 1.24 -27.09 -19.82
C LYS A 51 -0.19 -26.57 -19.97
N ASN A 52 -0.61 -25.66 -19.09
CA ASN A 52 -1.98 -25.15 -19.03
C ASN A 52 -2.06 -23.69 -19.49
N ARG A 53 -0.97 -23.09 -20.00
CA ARG A 53 -1.00 -21.68 -20.38
C ARG A 53 -1.83 -21.48 -21.65
N PRO A 54 -2.56 -20.35 -21.76
CA PRO A 54 -3.31 -20.04 -22.98
C PRO A 54 -2.36 -19.84 -24.18
N ARG A 55 -1.12 -19.40 -23.91
CA ARG A 55 -0.06 -19.26 -24.91
C ARG A 55 1.27 -19.81 -24.38
N SER A 56 2.18 -20.14 -25.29
CA SER A 56 3.53 -20.63 -24.96
C SER A 56 4.38 -19.62 -24.16
N PHE A 57 4.03 -18.34 -24.19
CA PHE A 57 4.71 -17.28 -23.47
C PHE A 57 4.46 -17.35 -21.95
N SER A 58 5.51 -17.12 -21.16
CA SER A 58 5.37 -17.07 -19.71
C SER A 58 4.93 -15.71 -19.18
N TRP A 59 5.16 -14.62 -19.91
CA TRP A 59 5.03 -13.25 -19.41
C TRP A 59 3.59 -12.74 -19.52
N VAL A 60 3.14 -12.01 -18.51
CA VAL A 60 1.78 -11.43 -18.44
C VAL A 60 1.50 -10.55 -19.66
N GLU A 61 2.46 -9.72 -20.04
CA GLU A 61 2.31 -8.74 -21.12
C GLU A 61 2.20 -9.38 -22.53
N ASN A 62 2.26 -10.71 -22.62
CA ASN A 62 2.11 -11.48 -23.86
C ASN A 62 0.76 -12.20 -23.97
N HIS A 63 -0.15 -12.02 -23.01
CA HIS A 63 -1.50 -12.60 -23.01
C HIS A 63 -2.55 -11.48 -23.11
N THR A 64 -3.71 -11.72 -23.72
CA THR A 64 -4.83 -10.76 -23.73
C THR A 64 -5.52 -10.70 -22.38
N LEU A 65 -6.46 -9.77 -22.19
CA LEU A 65 -7.30 -9.76 -21.00
C LEU A 65 -8.05 -11.09 -20.84
N ASP A 66 -8.74 -11.53 -21.90
CA ASP A 66 -9.52 -12.76 -21.92
C ASP A 66 -8.66 -14.00 -21.61
N ASP A 67 -7.43 -14.05 -22.12
CA ASP A 67 -6.50 -15.13 -21.81
C ASP A 67 -6.25 -15.26 -20.30
N LEU A 68 -6.23 -14.15 -19.56
CA LEU A 68 -5.92 -14.16 -18.13
C LEU A 68 -7.18 -14.28 -17.27
N THR A 69 -8.26 -13.59 -17.59
CA THR A 69 -9.51 -13.65 -16.81
C THR A 69 -10.16 -15.04 -16.88
N ASN A 70 -10.01 -15.77 -17.99
CA ASN A 70 -10.41 -17.17 -18.10
C ASN A 70 -9.66 -18.10 -17.13
N PHE A 71 -8.51 -17.68 -16.60
CA PHE A 71 -7.74 -18.38 -15.56
C PHE A 71 -7.96 -17.79 -14.15
N GLY A 72 -9.00 -16.97 -13.96
CA GLY A 72 -9.35 -16.41 -12.65
C GLY A 72 -8.52 -15.20 -12.22
N PHE A 73 -7.72 -14.61 -13.11
CA PHE A 73 -7.02 -13.36 -12.80
C PHE A 73 -8.01 -12.20 -12.76
N LEU A 74 -7.81 -11.29 -11.81
CA LEU A 74 -8.69 -10.13 -11.63
C LEU A 74 -8.24 -8.95 -12.51
N SER A 75 -9.18 -8.38 -13.27
CA SER A 75 -8.95 -7.10 -13.97
C SER A 75 -9.19 -5.90 -13.05
N LEU A 76 -8.55 -4.76 -13.32
CA LEU A 76 -8.82 -3.53 -12.57
C LEU A 76 -10.28 -3.10 -12.71
N ARG A 77 -10.85 -3.23 -13.91
CA ARG A 77 -12.27 -2.93 -14.16
C ARG A 77 -13.17 -3.79 -13.28
N SER A 78 -12.96 -5.10 -13.25
CA SER A 78 -13.76 -6.02 -12.42
C SER A 78 -13.62 -5.74 -10.92
N LEU A 79 -12.47 -5.24 -10.46
CA LEU A 79 -12.34 -4.76 -9.08
C LEU A 79 -13.22 -3.53 -8.80
N LEU A 80 -13.28 -2.58 -9.74
CA LEU A 80 -14.07 -1.34 -9.61
C LEU A 80 -15.57 -1.56 -9.83
N GLU A 81 -15.95 -2.60 -10.57
CA GLU A 81 -17.33 -3.05 -10.73
C GLU A 81 -17.90 -3.63 -9.43
N ASP A 82 -17.04 -4.17 -8.55
CA ASP A 82 -17.46 -4.65 -7.24
C ASP A 82 -17.98 -3.51 -6.37
N THR A 83 -19.28 -3.54 -6.07
CA THR A 83 -19.96 -2.48 -5.31
C THR A 83 -19.37 -2.30 -3.93
N THR A 84 -18.96 -3.39 -3.27
CA THR A 84 -18.36 -3.32 -1.94
C THR A 84 -17.05 -2.56 -1.97
N VAL A 85 -16.12 -2.96 -2.85
CA VAL A 85 -14.84 -2.26 -3.01
C VAL A 85 -15.06 -0.81 -3.41
N ARG A 86 -15.93 -0.56 -4.41
CA ARG A 86 -16.20 0.79 -4.90
C ARG A 86 -16.74 1.71 -3.81
N THR A 87 -17.75 1.29 -3.06
CA THR A 87 -18.33 2.09 -1.96
C THR A 87 -17.27 2.38 -0.89
N GLN A 88 -16.50 1.38 -0.47
CA GLN A 88 -15.47 1.58 0.55
C GLN A 88 -14.39 2.57 0.09
N TRP A 89 -13.93 2.46 -1.14
CA TRP A 89 -12.88 3.33 -1.70
C TRP A 89 -13.36 4.74 -2.02
N LYS A 90 -14.53 4.85 -2.64
CA LYS A 90 -15.11 6.13 -3.08
C LYS A 90 -15.68 6.93 -1.91
N GLU A 91 -16.52 6.29 -1.12
CA GLU A 91 -17.41 6.98 -0.17
C GLU A 91 -16.81 6.95 1.24
N ASN A 92 -16.21 5.85 1.68
CA ASN A 92 -15.74 5.68 3.07
C ASN A 92 -14.28 6.07 3.31
N GLY A 93 -13.69 6.87 2.42
CA GLY A 93 -12.35 7.43 2.62
C GLY A 93 -11.21 6.39 2.62
N LYS A 94 -11.45 5.16 2.14
CA LYS A 94 -10.43 4.10 2.09
C LYS A 94 -9.39 4.40 1.01
N MET A 95 -8.16 3.99 1.26
CA MET A 95 -7.01 4.23 0.38
C MET A 95 -6.81 3.07 -0.60
N GLY A 96 -6.50 3.40 -1.86
CA GLY A 96 -5.99 2.45 -2.84
C GLY A 96 -4.53 2.71 -3.19
N CYS A 97 -3.70 1.69 -3.03
CA CYS A 97 -2.29 1.71 -3.32
C CYS A 97 -2.01 0.85 -4.56
N LEU A 98 -1.73 1.48 -5.70
CA LEU A 98 -1.52 0.78 -6.97
C LEU A 98 -0.03 0.69 -7.28
N GLU A 99 0.54 -0.51 -7.13
CA GLU A 99 1.93 -0.75 -7.53
C GLU A 99 2.02 -1.14 -9.01
N PHE A 100 2.49 -0.24 -9.87
CA PHE A 100 2.70 -0.54 -11.28
C PHE A 100 3.98 -1.36 -11.49
N LYS A 101 3.81 -2.56 -12.05
CA LYS A 101 4.93 -3.46 -12.30
C LYS A 101 5.50 -3.25 -13.69
N ARG A 102 6.82 -3.30 -13.76
CA ARG A 102 7.53 -3.27 -15.04
C ARG A 102 7.48 -4.63 -15.75
N PRO A 103 7.48 -4.62 -17.09
CA PRO A 103 7.54 -5.83 -17.88
C PRO A 103 8.91 -6.48 -17.74
N HIS A 104 8.96 -7.79 -17.97
CA HIS A 104 10.25 -8.45 -18.15
C HIS A 104 10.91 -7.94 -19.46
N PRO A 105 12.25 -7.80 -19.55
CA PRO A 105 12.91 -7.33 -20.77
C PRO A 105 12.61 -8.08 -22.07
N ARG A 106 12.16 -9.34 -21.95
CA ARG A 106 11.76 -10.22 -23.07
C ARG A 106 10.25 -10.26 -23.33
N ALA A 107 9.45 -9.54 -22.55
CA ALA A 107 8.01 -9.42 -22.78
C ALA A 107 7.72 -8.37 -23.85
N LEU A 108 6.47 -8.31 -24.35
CA LEU A 108 6.04 -7.43 -25.46
C LEU A 108 6.48 -5.97 -25.29
N TYR A 109 6.41 -5.45 -24.05
CA TYR A 109 6.77 -4.05 -23.72
C TYR A 109 8.13 -3.92 -23.01
N GLY A 110 8.92 -4.99 -22.99
CA GLY A 110 10.13 -5.11 -22.17
C GLY A 110 11.28 -4.16 -22.54
N GLY A 111 11.38 -3.77 -23.81
CA GLY A 111 12.43 -2.86 -24.31
C GLY A 111 13.88 -3.36 -24.11
N GLY A 112 14.09 -4.64 -23.79
CA GLY A 112 15.42 -5.19 -23.51
C GLY A 112 16.06 -4.65 -22.21
N ILE A 113 17.36 -4.89 -22.05
CA ILE A 113 18.10 -4.58 -20.80
C ILE A 113 18.29 -3.06 -20.62
N PHE A 114 18.27 -2.29 -21.71
CA PHE A 114 18.46 -0.82 -21.72
C PHE A 114 17.16 -0.05 -22.01
N GLY A 115 16.00 -0.69 -21.88
CA GLY A 115 14.68 -0.16 -22.26
C GLY A 115 14.11 0.93 -21.36
N LYS A 116 14.90 1.91 -20.89
CA LYS A 116 14.41 2.96 -19.96
C LYS A 116 13.24 3.75 -20.56
N ARG A 117 13.34 4.16 -21.83
CA ARG A 117 12.27 4.92 -22.51
C ARG A 117 11.00 4.08 -22.66
N GLN A 118 11.15 2.79 -23.00
CA GLN A 118 10.05 1.85 -23.10
C GLN A 118 9.37 1.64 -21.75
N HIS A 119 10.14 1.50 -20.66
CA HIS A 119 9.56 1.42 -19.32
C HIS A 119 8.80 2.70 -18.93
N ILE A 120 9.34 3.89 -19.24
CA ILE A 120 8.64 5.16 -18.97
C ILE A 120 7.31 5.21 -19.73
N SER A 121 7.32 4.86 -21.01
CA SER A 121 6.12 4.82 -21.86
C SER A 121 5.11 3.78 -21.38
N HIS A 122 5.57 2.60 -20.98
CA HIS A 122 4.72 1.50 -20.51
C HIS A 122 4.06 1.84 -19.17
N ILE A 123 4.82 2.33 -18.19
CA ILE A 123 4.28 2.78 -16.90
C ILE A 123 3.31 3.95 -17.13
N GLY A 124 3.66 4.91 -17.99
CA GLY A 124 2.78 6.02 -18.35
C GLY A 124 1.45 5.55 -18.97
N ALA A 125 1.49 4.59 -19.89
CA ALA A 125 0.29 4.03 -20.51
C ALA A 125 -0.61 3.33 -19.48
N MET A 126 -0.02 2.55 -18.56
CA MET A 126 -0.80 1.94 -17.47
C MET A 126 -1.42 2.97 -16.55
N MET A 127 -0.68 4.03 -16.20
CA MET A 127 -1.21 5.10 -15.35
C MET A 127 -2.36 5.84 -16.06
N SER A 128 -2.24 6.17 -17.35
CA SER A 128 -3.33 6.81 -18.11
C SER A 128 -4.60 5.94 -18.19
N LYS A 129 -4.42 4.62 -18.38
CA LYS A 129 -5.55 3.67 -18.38
C LYS A 129 -6.17 3.55 -16.98
N ALA A 130 -5.35 3.54 -15.93
CA ALA A 130 -5.82 3.54 -14.54
C ALA A 130 -6.58 4.83 -14.21
N GLU A 131 -6.08 6.01 -14.60
CA GLU A 131 -6.79 7.29 -14.44
C GLU A 131 -8.17 7.24 -15.10
N THR A 132 -8.23 6.80 -16.36
CA THR A 132 -9.49 6.71 -17.11
C THR A 132 -10.51 5.82 -16.38
N LEU A 133 -10.07 4.66 -15.89
CA LEU A 133 -10.93 3.75 -15.14
C LEU A 133 -11.32 4.35 -13.78
N LEU A 134 -10.39 4.88 -13.01
CA LEU A 134 -10.72 5.45 -11.70
C LEU A 134 -11.65 6.66 -11.80
N ASP A 135 -11.50 7.49 -12.84
CA ASP A 135 -12.40 8.61 -13.10
C ASP A 135 -13.79 8.12 -13.57
N GLU A 136 -13.85 7.08 -14.42
CA GLU A 136 -15.11 6.43 -14.83
C GLU A 136 -15.93 5.93 -13.63
N TYR A 137 -15.26 5.39 -12.60
CA TYR A 137 -15.89 4.92 -11.37
C TYR A 137 -15.90 5.97 -10.23
N GLU A 138 -15.57 7.22 -10.55
CA GLU A 138 -15.59 8.38 -9.64
C GLU A 138 -14.78 8.17 -8.35
N ILE A 139 -13.66 7.44 -8.43
CA ILE A 139 -12.75 7.24 -7.30
C ILE A 139 -12.02 8.55 -7.01
N PRO A 140 -12.09 9.11 -5.78
CA PRO A 140 -11.45 10.38 -5.46
C PRO A 140 -9.93 10.35 -5.63
N HIS A 141 -9.36 11.44 -6.15
CA HIS A 141 -7.94 11.57 -6.48
C HIS A 141 -7.05 11.36 -5.26
N GLN A 142 -7.43 11.94 -4.12
CA GLN A 142 -6.71 11.86 -2.86
C GLN A 142 -6.76 10.48 -2.17
N ASN A 143 -7.69 9.61 -2.57
CA ASN A 143 -7.82 8.25 -2.02
C ASN A 143 -7.01 7.22 -2.81
N THR A 144 -6.11 7.66 -3.69
CA THR A 144 -5.32 6.76 -4.51
C THR A 144 -3.87 7.22 -4.60
N VAL A 145 -2.94 6.27 -4.59
CA VAL A 145 -1.53 6.55 -4.85
C VAL A 145 -0.91 5.54 -5.79
N TYR A 146 -0.15 6.07 -6.73
CA TYR A 146 0.57 5.31 -7.73
C TYR A 146 2.03 5.18 -7.38
N TYR A 147 2.59 3.99 -7.42
CA TYR A 147 4.03 3.84 -7.23
C TYR A 147 4.59 2.63 -7.94
N ALA A 148 5.91 2.62 -8.15
CA ALA A 148 6.60 1.54 -8.82
C ALA A 148 8.08 1.50 -8.43
N PHE A 149 8.71 0.33 -8.52
CA PHE A 149 10.17 0.20 -8.54
C PHE A 149 10.74 0.70 -9.88
N HIS A 150 10.60 2.00 -10.16
CA HIS A 150 10.93 2.61 -11.44
C HIS A 150 11.59 3.98 -11.23
N THR A 151 12.79 4.19 -11.79
CA THR A 151 13.52 5.47 -11.68
C THR A 151 12.98 6.56 -12.61
N GLY A 152 11.99 6.26 -13.44
CA GLY A 152 11.38 7.20 -14.38
C GLY A 152 9.96 7.64 -14.00
N MET A 153 9.49 7.41 -12.77
CA MET A 153 8.11 7.75 -12.38
C MET A 153 7.77 9.21 -12.67
N LYS A 154 8.65 10.15 -12.31
CA LYS A 154 8.43 11.58 -12.61
C LYS A 154 8.17 11.83 -14.09
N SER A 155 8.97 11.19 -14.95
CA SER A 155 8.78 11.28 -16.41
C SER A 155 7.51 10.59 -16.88
N SER A 156 7.14 9.44 -16.31
CA SER A 156 5.88 8.76 -16.63
C SER A 156 4.67 9.61 -16.24
N VAL A 157 4.67 10.21 -15.04
CA VAL A 157 3.64 11.14 -14.55
C VAL A 157 3.51 12.35 -15.49
N GLN A 158 4.63 13.00 -15.81
CA GLN A 158 4.63 14.18 -16.68
C GLN A 158 4.17 13.88 -18.10
N ASN A 159 4.65 12.78 -18.69
CA ASN A 159 4.29 12.40 -20.06
C ASN A 159 2.82 11.99 -20.20
N SER A 160 2.24 11.45 -19.13
CA SER A 160 0.85 10.98 -19.10
C SER A 160 -0.12 11.96 -18.44
N ASN A 161 0.35 13.17 -18.08
CA ASN A 161 -0.42 14.22 -17.41
C ASN A 161 -1.18 13.77 -16.15
N ILE A 162 -0.58 12.87 -15.37
CA ILE A 162 -1.20 12.28 -14.18
C ILE A 162 -1.29 13.31 -13.06
N GLN A 163 -2.48 13.47 -12.48
CA GLN A 163 -2.72 14.41 -11.37
C GLN A 163 -2.75 13.73 -10.00
N ARG A 164 -3.07 12.43 -9.96
CA ARG A 164 -3.13 11.69 -8.69
C ARG A 164 -1.78 11.61 -7.97
N PRO A 165 -1.80 11.47 -6.63
CA PRO A 165 -0.61 11.24 -5.83
C PRO A 165 0.25 10.09 -6.37
N TRP A 166 1.57 10.26 -6.32
CA TRP A 166 2.50 9.23 -6.77
C TRP A 166 3.77 9.16 -5.93
N ALA A 167 4.50 8.04 -6.02
CA ALA A 167 5.78 7.87 -5.35
C ALA A 167 6.76 6.96 -6.10
N ASN A 168 8.05 7.07 -5.74
CA ASN A 168 9.10 6.14 -6.19
C ASN A 168 9.36 5.08 -5.13
N LEU A 169 9.31 3.80 -5.49
CA LEU A 169 9.84 2.75 -4.63
C LEU A 169 11.37 2.72 -4.69
N THR A 170 11.99 2.73 -3.51
CA THR A 170 13.43 2.67 -3.33
C THR A 170 13.78 1.55 -2.34
N PRO A 171 14.83 0.72 -2.59
CA PRO A 171 15.82 0.82 -3.66
C PRO A 171 15.30 0.34 -5.03
N TYR A 172 15.96 0.78 -6.11
CA TYR A 172 15.68 0.32 -7.47
C TYR A 172 16.04 -1.16 -7.62
N ILE A 173 15.02 -1.98 -7.89
CA ILE A 173 15.17 -3.40 -8.17
C ILE A 173 15.03 -3.62 -9.67
N PRO A 174 16.05 -4.09 -10.41
CA PRO A 174 15.91 -4.37 -11.85
C PRO A 174 14.81 -5.41 -12.14
N PRO A 175 14.13 -5.34 -13.30
CA PRO A 175 13.07 -6.29 -13.63
C PRO A 175 13.64 -7.68 -13.96
N PHE A 176 14.93 -7.76 -14.29
CA PHE A 176 15.67 -8.98 -14.64
C PHE A 176 16.72 -9.34 -13.57
N GLY A 177 17.33 -10.52 -13.75
CA GLY A 177 18.37 -11.04 -12.87
C GLY A 177 17.85 -12.05 -11.85
N THR A 178 18.79 -12.80 -11.27
CA THR A 178 18.50 -13.77 -10.20
C THR A 178 18.21 -13.03 -8.89
N TYR A 179 17.61 -13.74 -7.93
CA TYR A 179 17.40 -13.26 -6.56
C TYR A 179 18.65 -12.58 -5.97
N TYR A 180 19.82 -13.21 -6.13
CA TYR A 180 21.10 -12.69 -5.62
C TYR A 180 21.52 -11.36 -6.27
N THR A 181 21.43 -11.25 -7.60
CA THR A 181 21.84 -10.03 -8.33
C THR A 181 20.92 -8.83 -8.02
N LYS A 182 19.62 -9.08 -7.86
CA LYS A 182 18.64 -8.07 -7.44
C LYS A 182 18.94 -7.59 -6.02
N ARG A 183 19.19 -8.53 -5.10
CA ARG A 183 19.52 -8.23 -3.70
C ARG A 183 20.83 -7.44 -3.56
N MET A 184 21.86 -7.77 -4.32
CA MET A 184 23.14 -7.04 -4.30
C MET A 184 22.97 -5.57 -4.70
N ARG A 185 22.26 -5.30 -5.81
CA ARG A 185 21.98 -3.92 -6.26
C ARG A 185 21.11 -3.16 -5.26
N GLY A 186 20.07 -3.81 -4.73
CA GLY A 186 19.22 -3.25 -3.68
C GLY A 186 20.02 -2.91 -2.42
N ALA A 187 20.95 -3.78 -2.00
CA ALA A 187 21.78 -3.60 -0.82
C ALA A 187 22.72 -2.40 -0.92
N ILE A 188 23.34 -2.16 -2.09
CA ILE A 188 24.21 -0.99 -2.32
C ILE A 188 23.42 0.32 -2.13
N GLN A 189 22.21 0.37 -2.69
CA GLN A 189 21.38 1.56 -2.55
C GLN A 189 20.81 1.69 -1.13
N PHE A 190 20.43 0.59 -0.49
CA PHE A 190 19.99 0.57 0.91
C PHE A 190 21.08 1.12 1.84
N LEU A 191 22.32 0.66 1.68
CA LEU A 191 23.50 1.14 2.40
C LEU A 191 23.69 2.66 2.27
N THR A 192 23.47 3.22 1.08
CA THR A 192 23.74 4.64 0.80
C THR A 192 22.52 5.54 0.96
N THR A 193 21.34 5.00 1.28
CA THR A 193 20.09 5.77 1.32
C THR A 193 19.41 5.63 2.69
N PRO A 194 19.89 6.32 3.74
CA PRO A 194 19.20 6.34 5.04
C PRO A 194 17.81 7.00 4.91
N VAL A 195 16.94 6.83 5.92
CA VAL A 195 15.55 7.35 5.91
C VAL A 195 15.48 8.83 5.56
N SER A 196 16.39 9.66 6.09
CA SER A 196 16.45 11.10 5.76
C SER A 196 16.70 11.38 4.28
N ARG A 197 17.56 10.59 3.64
CA ARG A 197 17.85 10.70 2.20
C ARG A 197 16.70 10.16 1.37
N LEU A 198 16.08 9.06 1.79
CA LEU A 198 14.88 8.49 1.16
C LEU A 198 13.74 9.52 1.09
N VAL A 199 13.39 10.12 2.23
CA VAL A 199 12.32 11.14 2.33
C VAL A 199 12.67 12.36 1.48
N ARG A 200 13.90 12.86 1.59
CA ARG A 200 14.36 14.01 0.80
C ARG A 200 14.29 13.74 -0.70
N ASN A 201 14.73 12.56 -1.14
CA ASN A 201 14.73 12.21 -2.57
C ASN A 201 13.30 12.17 -3.13
N ASN A 202 12.34 11.58 -2.38
CA ASN A 202 10.94 11.56 -2.80
C ASN A 202 10.33 12.97 -2.83
N LYS A 203 10.50 13.76 -1.77
CA LYS A 203 10.06 15.17 -1.73
C LYS A 203 10.61 15.99 -2.89
N ASN A 204 11.92 15.93 -3.13
CA ASN A 204 12.58 16.67 -4.22
C ASN A 204 12.11 16.22 -5.61
N SER A 205 11.62 14.98 -5.75
CA SER A 205 11.07 14.49 -7.01
C SER A 205 9.65 14.96 -7.29
N GLY A 206 8.95 15.50 -6.27
CA GLY A 206 7.54 15.85 -6.32
C GLY A 206 6.60 14.68 -5.98
N ALA A 207 7.11 13.62 -5.36
CA ALA A 207 6.29 12.51 -4.87
C ALA A 207 5.48 12.94 -3.64
N SER A 208 4.30 12.33 -3.47
CA SER A 208 3.38 12.62 -2.36
C SER A 208 3.71 11.84 -1.10
N MET A 209 4.39 10.70 -1.21
CA MET A 209 4.83 9.89 -0.06
C MET A 209 6.15 9.16 -0.35
N ALA A 210 6.73 8.54 0.67
CA ALA A 210 7.89 7.65 0.51
C ALA A 210 7.55 6.22 0.94
N PRO A 211 7.48 5.26 0.00
CA PRO A 211 7.33 3.87 0.36
C PRO A 211 8.74 3.32 0.71
N CYS A 212 8.86 2.59 1.81
CA CYS A 212 10.10 1.85 2.14
C CYS A 212 9.90 0.53 2.90
N ALA A 213 10.94 -0.29 2.90
CA ALA A 213 10.91 -1.58 3.57
C ALA A 213 11.11 -1.43 5.11
N VAL A 214 10.49 -2.31 5.90
CA VAL A 214 10.57 -2.31 7.37
C VAL A 214 12.00 -2.43 7.91
N GLU A 215 12.91 -2.97 7.09
CA GLU A 215 14.35 -3.03 7.32
C GLU A 215 15.00 -1.69 7.67
N TYR A 216 14.42 -0.56 7.26
CA TYR A 216 14.91 0.76 7.62
C TYR A 216 14.78 1.08 9.10
N PHE A 217 13.91 0.36 9.83
CA PHE A 217 13.54 0.69 11.20
C PHE A 217 13.89 -0.43 12.19
N VAL A 218 13.92 -1.69 11.75
CA VAL A 218 14.08 -2.86 12.63
C VAL A 218 15.52 -3.42 12.64
N PRO A 219 16.12 -3.65 13.83
CA PRO A 219 17.40 -4.33 13.95
C PRO A 219 17.41 -5.78 13.43
N PRO A 220 18.57 -6.30 12.99
CA PRO A 220 19.86 -5.61 12.88
C PRO A 220 20.02 -4.80 11.58
N LYS A 221 19.07 -4.92 10.63
CA LYS A 221 19.25 -4.37 9.27
C LYS A 221 19.20 -2.84 9.23
N ASN A 222 18.50 -2.20 10.16
CA ASN A 222 18.48 -0.74 10.29
C ASN A 222 19.85 -0.11 10.64
N PHE A 223 20.84 -0.93 11.02
CA PHE A 223 22.21 -0.49 11.25
C PHE A 223 23.04 -0.38 9.97
N ILE A 224 22.56 -0.92 8.86
CA ILE A 224 23.31 -0.96 7.60
C ILE A 224 23.39 0.42 6.94
N PRO A 225 22.31 1.22 6.80
CA PRO A 225 22.42 2.50 6.10
C PRO A 225 23.43 3.47 6.74
N LEU A 226 24.27 4.08 5.91
CA LEU A 226 25.24 5.09 6.33
C LEU A 226 24.51 6.38 6.71
N GLY A 227 24.57 6.74 7.98
CA GLY A 227 23.98 7.95 8.54
C GLY A 227 23.15 7.70 9.78
N ARG A 228 22.17 8.57 10.04
CA ARG A 228 21.25 8.39 11.18
C ARG A 228 20.35 7.19 10.93
N ARG A 229 20.28 6.32 11.94
CA ARG A 229 19.47 5.10 11.94
C ARG A 229 17.99 5.44 12.08
N GLY A 230 17.15 4.75 11.32
CA GLY A 230 15.72 4.72 11.58
C GLY A 230 15.40 3.88 12.81
N GLY A 231 14.19 4.03 13.34
CA GLY A 231 13.68 3.18 14.42
C GLY A 231 12.23 3.48 14.74
N LEU A 232 11.55 2.49 15.34
CA LEU A 232 10.14 2.58 15.70
C LEU A 232 9.88 3.01 17.15
N HIS A 233 10.94 3.28 17.93
CA HIS A 233 10.82 3.58 19.36
C HIS A 233 11.68 4.77 19.80
N GLY A 234 11.22 5.42 20.88
CA GLY A 234 11.95 6.45 21.62
C GLY A 234 12.53 7.54 20.72
N ALA A 235 13.77 7.94 21.01
CA ALA A 235 14.46 9.00 20.27
C ALA A 235 14.61 8.72 18.77
N ARG A 236 14.64 7.44 18.34
CA ARG A 236 14.75 7.10 16.91
C ARG A 236 13.43 7.34 16.19
N ALA A 237 12.30 6.97 16.77
CA ALA A 237 10.98 7.31 16.24
C ALA A 237 10.78 8.84 16.19
N ALA A 238 11.15 9.54 17.26
CA ALA A 238 11.09 11.01 17.29
C ALA A 238 11.94 11.65 16.17
N ASN A 239 13.13 11.11 15.87
CA ASN A 239 13.95 11.57 14.75
C ASN A 239 13.33 11.25 13.38
N VAL A 240 12.65 10.09 13.23
CA VAL A 240 11.88 9.79 12.00
C VAL A 240 10.75 10.81 11.82
N ASN A 241 10.01 11.13 12.89
CA ASN A 241 8.98 12.16 12.88
C ASN A 241 9.53 13.55 12.47
N ALA A 242 10.67 13.93 13.04
CA ALA A 242 11.35 15.19 12.70
C ALA A 242 11.85 15.26 11.24
N ILE A 243 12.12 14.11 10.62
CA ILE A 243 12.49 14.00 9.20
C ILE A 243 11.25 14.09 8.30
N GLN A 244 10.19 13.37 8.66
CA GLN A 244 9.00 13.25 7.82
C GLN A 244 8.17 14.54 7.85
N GLN A 245 7.97 15.13 9.02
CA GLN A 245 7.24 16.39 9.22
C GLN A 245 5.82 16.38 8.63
N GLY A 246 5.13 15.24 8.72
CA GLY A 246 3.81 15.01 8.09
C GLY A 246 3.88 14.33 6.72
N PHE A 247 5.03 14.33 6.04
CA PHE A 247 5.17 13.61 4.77
C PHE A 247 5.01 12.09 4.96
N PRO A 248 4.00 11.43 4.35
CA PRO A 248 3.73 10.04 4.66
C PRO A 248 4.87 9.10 4.27
N ILE A 249 5.10 8.11 5.13
CA ILE A 249 6.00 6.99 4.87
C ILE A 249 5.20 5.71 4.97
N TYR A 250 5.19 4.92 3.89
CA TYR A 250 4.45 3.67 3.78
C TYR A 250 5.42 2.50 3.92
N VAL A 251 5.22 1.63 4.89
CA VAL A 251 6.18 0.61 5.31
C VAL A 251 5.68 -0.79 4.99
N TRP A 252 6.51 -1.57 4.28
CA TRP A 252 6.21 -2.98 3.97
C TRP A 252 7.35 -3.94 4.38
N PRO A 253 7.04 -5.20 4.67
CA PRO A 253 5.75 -5.65 5.19
C PRO A 253 5.57 -5.16 6.64
N ALA A 254 4.34 -4.83 7.02
CA ALA A 254 3.95 -4.59 8.41
C ALA A 254 3.49 -5.92 9.04
N GLU A 255 4.46 -6.76 9.42
CA GLU A 255 4.18 -7.99 10.16
C GLU A 255 3.51 -7.68 11.51
N LEU A 256 2.63 -8.57 12.00
CA LEU A 256 1.87 -8.38 13.25
C LEU A 256 2.72 -7.95 14.46
N LYS A 257 3.94 -8.49 14.59
CA LYS A 257 4.87 -8.13 15.68
C LYS A 257 5.39 -6.68 15.61
N GLN A 258 5.32 -6.03 14.45
CA GLN A 258 5.79 -4.67 14.21
C GLN A 258 4.64 -3.67 13.98
N GLU A 259 3.44 -4.15 13.66
CA GLU A 259 2.31 -3.33 13.24
C GLU A 259 2.03 -2.15 14.20
N HIS A 260 1.82 -2.44 15.49
CA HIS A 260 1.61 -1.39 16.49
C HIS A 260 2.77 -0.38 16.54
N HIS A 261 4.02 -0.85 16.43
CA HIS A 261 5.20 0.00 16.51
C HIS A 261 5.36 0.89 15.26
N ILE A 262 4.98 0.39 14.08
CA ILE A 262 4.94 1.17 12.84
C ILE A 262 3.92 2.31 12.99
N LEU A 263 2.68 2.00 13.39
CA LEU A 263 1.63 3.00 13.54
C LEU A 263 1.96 4.02 14.64
N SER A 264 2.43 3.56 15.80
CA SER A 264 2.83 4.42 16.92
C SER A 264 3.99 5.35 16.56
N ALA A 265 4.90 4.91 15.69
CA ALA A 265 5.99 5.74 15.18
C ALA A 265 5.56 6.77 14.12
N GLY A 266 4.27 6.84 13.76
CA GLY A 266 3.76 7.80 12.77
C GLY A 266 4.01 7.36 11.34
N LEU A 267 3.97 6.04 11.07
CA LEU A 267 4.19 5.45 9.76
C LEU A 267 2.96 4.65 9.33
N THR A 268 2.63 4.67 8.04
CA THR A 268 1.56 3.83 7.47
C THR A 268 2.10 2.42 7.24
N GLY A 269 1.35 1.40 7.65
CA GLY A 269 1.75 0.00 7.50
C GLY A 269 1.02 -0.71 6.36
N LEU A 270 1.75 -1.47 5.54
CA LEU A 270 1.19 -2.44 4.60
C LEU A 270 1.16 -3.82 5.26
N THR A 271 0.02 -4.19 5.87
CA THR A 271 -0.12 -5.41 6.68
C THR A 271 -0.37 -6.65 5.83
N ASP A 272 0.31 -7.74 6.18
CA ASP A 272 0.13 -9.07 5.57
C ASP A 272 -0.97 -9.89 6.28
N CYS A 273 -1.77 -9.28 7.15
CA CYS A 273 -2.83 -9.97 7.89
C CYS A 273 -4.08 -9.10 7.97
N SER A 274 -5.18 -9.57 7.41
CA SER A 274 -6.49 -8.89 7.50
C SER A 274 -7.50 -9.71 8.29
N ASP A 275 -7.02 -10.59 9.18
CA ASP A 275 -7.88 -11.41 10.05
C ASP A 275 -8.59 -10.52 11.09
N PRO A 276 -9.94 -10.45 11.09
CA PRO A 276 -10.69 -9.66 12.07
C PRO A 276 -10.59 -10.21 13.50
N GLU A 277 -10.26 -11.50 13.66
CA GLU A 277 -10.11 -12.16 14.96
C GLU A 277 -8.72 -11.94 15.57
N MET A 278 -7.76 -11.41 14.80
CA MET A 278 -6.46 -10.98 15.31
C MET A 278 -6.61 -9.65 16.07
N THR A 279 -7.13 -9.71 17.30
CA THR A 279 -7.40 -8.53 18.14
C THR A 279 -6.27 -8.16 19.08
N TRP A 280 -5.39 -9.11 19.42
CA TRP A 280 -4.22 -8.88 20.28
C TRP A 280 -2.94 -9.21 19.50
N LEU A 281 -2.05 -8.23 19.37
CA LEU A 281 -0.83 -8.39 18.58
C LEU A 281 0.26 -9.11 19.39
N PRO A 282 1.16 -9.88 18.72
CA PRO A 282 2.34 -10.46 19.35
C PRO A 282 3.26 -9.44 20.03
N SER A 283 3.13 -8.15 19.70
CA SER A 283 3.81 -7.06 20.40
C SER A 283 3.24 -6.79 21.80
N GLY A 284 2.17 -7.46 22.23
CA GLY A 284 1.50 -7.24 23.52
C GLY A 284 0.60 -6.00 23.54
N HIS A 285 -0.05 -5.68 22.42
CA HIS A 285 -0.90 -4.49 22.28
C HIS A 285 -2.21 -4.85 21.59
N LEU A 286 -3.28 -4.15 21.96
CA LEU A 286 -4.57 -4.24 21.27
C LEU A 286 -4.43 -3.71 19.83
N ARG A 287 -4.97 -4.47 18.87
CA ARG A 287 -4.89 -4.17 17.44
C ARG A 287 -5.97 -3.17 17.05
N TRP A 288 -5.59 -2.12 16.31
CA TRP A 288 -6.50 -1.17 15.71
C TRP A 288 -6.20 -1.05 14.21
N THR A 289 -7.10 -1.54 13.36
CA THR A 289 -6.84 -1.74 11.93
C THR A 289 -7.28 -0.58 11.05
N GLN A 290 -7.97 0.41 11.62
CA GLN A 290 -8.51 1.56 10.87
C GLN A 290 -8.16 2.92 11.52
N PRO A 291 -6.88 3.19 11.86
CA PRO A 291 -6.49 4.44 12.51
C PRO A 291 -6.85 5.73 11.74
N ALA A 292 -7.04 5.67 10.42
CA ALA A 292 -7.44 6.85 9.64
C ALA A 292 -8.96 7.01 9.51
N THR A 293 -9.69 5.93 9.21
CA THR A 293 -11.15 6.01 8.99
C THR A 293 -11.97 5.85 10.26
N LEU A 294 -11.42 5.21 11.30
CA LEU A 294 -11.95 5.17 12.67
C LEU A 294 -10.93 5.81 13.62
N PRO A 295 -10.77 7.15 13.54
CA PRO A 295 -9.72 7.86 14.24
C PRO A 295 -10.00 7.98 15.73
N LEU A 296 -9.05 7.54 16.56
CA LEU A 296 -9.12 7.71 18.01
C LEU A 296 -8.55 9.07 18.43
N ASP A 297 -9.22 9.77 19.35
CA ASP A 297 -8.66 10.94 20.02
C ASP A 297 -7.63 10.56 21.10
N SER A 298 -7.16 11.56 21.86
CA SER A 298 -6.16 11.34 22.90
C SER A 298 -6.65 10.42 24.03
N VAL A 299 -7.92 10.51 24.42
CA VAL A 299 -8.49 9.71 25.52
C VAL A 299 -8.67 8.27 25.05
N GLN A 300 -9.31 8.09 23.90
CA GLN A 300 -9.52 6.79 23.29
C GLN A 300 -8.19 6.08 22.96
N THR A 301 -7.19 6.84 22.49
CA THR A 301 -5.83 6.30 22.27
C THR A 301 -5.21 5.83 23.59
N GLN A 302 -5.39 6.57 24.69
CA GLN A 302 -4.90 6.15 26.00
C GLN A 302 -5.58 4.85 26.45
N THR A 303 -6.90 4.76 26.31
CA THR A 303 -7.69 3.54 26.58
C THR A 303 -7.16 2.35 25.78
N LEU A 304 -7.01 2.50 24.45
CA LEU A 304 -6.43 1.48 23.56
C LEU A 304 -5.05 1.00 24.05
N THR A 305 -4.16 1.94 24.38
CA THR A 305 -2.79 1.62 24.81
C THR A 305 -2.69 1.00 26.21
N SER A 306 -3.70 1.22 27.05
CA SER A 306 -3.77 0.68 28.41
C SER A 306 -4.34 -0.75 28.47
N ALA A 307 -4.90 -1.23 27.36
CA ALA A 307 -5.48 -2.56 27.26
C ALA A 307 -4.48 -3.66 27.62
N GLN A 308 -4.97 -4.69 28.29
CA GLN A 308 -4.24 -5.91 28.60
C GLN A 308 -4.89 -7.09 27.87
N GLU A 309 -4.15 -8.18 27.69
CA GLU A 309 -4.64 -9.35 26.97
C GLU A 309 -5.95 -9.91 27.56
N GLN A 310 -6.17 -9.77 28.87
CA GLN A 310 -7.36 -10.28 29.55
C GLN A 310 -8.63 -9.46 29.27
N ASN A 311 -8.51 -8.15 29.03
CA ASN A 311 -9.65 -7.24 28.86
C ASN A 311 -9.74 -6.58 27.47
N HIS A 312 -8.82 -6.91 26.55
CA HIS A 312 -8.72 -6.25 25.26
C HIS A 312 -9.99 -6.33 24.40
N LEU A 313 -10.77 -7.40 24.50
CA LEU A 313 -12.04 -7.55 23.76
C LEU A 313 -13.11 -6.57 24.24
N GLU A 314 -13.20 -6.36 25.56
CA GLU A 314 -14.12 -5.40 26.17
C GLU A 314 -13.75 -3.98 25.76
N ILE A 315 -12.46 -3.63 25.90
CA ILE A 315 -11.93 -2.32 25.49
C ILE A 315 -12.15 -2.08 23.99
N ARG A 316 -11.89 -3.09 23.15
CA ARG A 316 -12.13 -2.97 21.70
C ARG A 316 -13.59 -2.69 21.40
N LYS A 317 -14.51 -3.38 22.08
CA LYS A 317 -15.95 -3.17 21.91
C LYS A 317 -16.36 -1.78 22.35
N GLU A 318 -15.87 -1.30 23.49
CA GLU A 318 -16.07 0.07 23.98
C GLU A 318 -15.63 1.09 22.93
N LEU A 319 -14.37 1.01 22.48
CA LEU A 319 -13.81 1.92 21.48
C LEU A 319 -14.59 1.91 20.16
N LEU A 320 -15.03 0.73 19.69
CA LEU A 320 -15.84 0.63 18.46
C LEU A 320 -17.23 1.25 18.59
N ASN A 321 -17.80 1.30 19.80
CA ASN A 321 -19.09 1.94 20.04
C ASN A 321 -18.98 3.46 20.18
N GLU A 322 -17.81 3.96 20.62
CA GLU A 322 -17.61 5.38 20.92
C GLU A 322 -16.90 6.14 19.79
N VAL A 323 -16.11 5.47 18.97
CA VAL A 323 -15.37 6.14 17.88
C VAL A 323 -16.33 6.68 16.84
N THR A 324 -16.20 7.96 16.52
CA THR A 324 -16.89 8.57 15.37
C THR A 324 -16.07 8.28 14.12
N PRO A 325 -16.64 7.62 13.09
CA PRO A 325 -15.97 7.47 11.80
C PRO A 325 -15.57 8.83 11.21
N TRP A 326 -14.45 8.87 10.47
CA TRP A 326 -13.96 10.13 9.90
C TRP A 326 -15.02 10.83 9.04
N ILE A 327 -15.76 10.06 8.24
CA ILE A 327 -16.82 10.56 7.35
C ILE A 327 -17.98 11.21 8.12
N GLU A 328 -18.17 10.86 9.40
CA GLU A 328 -19.21 11.41 10.28
C GLU A 328 -18.68 12.55 11.17
N CYS A 329 -17.37 12.80 11.15
CA CYS A 329 -16.76 13.88 11.93
C CYS A 329 -17.13 15.24 11.33
N ASP A 330 -17.70 16.11 12.16
CA ASP A 330 -17.85 17.52 11.82
C ASP A 330 -16.49 18.25 11.79
N LEU A 331 -16.48 19.50 11.32
CA LEU A 331 -15.25 20.29 11.21
C LEU A 331 -14.55 20.49 12.57
N SER A 332 -15.30 20.57 13.67
CA SER A 332 -14.73 20.74 15.01
C SER A 332 -13.96 19.48 15.42
N ARG A 333 -14.58 18.31 15.24
CA ARG A 333 -13.96 17.02 15.52
C ARG A 333 -12.76 16.74 14.62
N GLN A 334 -12.85 17.07 13.32
CA GLN A 334 -11.71 16.96 12.40
C GLN A 334 -10.52 17.83 12.85
N LYS A 335 -10.77 19.08 13.27
CA LYS A 335 -9.72 19.97 13.81
C LYS A 335 -9.07 19.41 15.06
N GLU A 336 -9.86 18.86 15.97
CA GLU A 336 -9.38 18.22 17.20
C GLU A 336 -8.44 17.04 16.88
N LEU A 337 -8.90 16.11 16.03
CA LEU A 337 -8.14 14.93 15.62
C LEU A 337 -6.84 15.31 14.90
N ILE A 338 -6.90 16.22 13.93
CA ILE A 338 -5.71 16.71 13.22
C ILE A 338 -4.75 17.36 14.21
N GLN A 339 -5.22 18.20 15.13
CA GLN A 339 -4.36 18.84 16.11
C GLN A 339 -3.67 17.83 17.04
N PHE A 340 -4.37 16.77 17.43
CA PHE A 340 -3.79 15.65 18.18
C PHE A 340 -2.70 14.94 17.37
N TRP A 341 -2.98 14.55 16.13
CA TRP A 341 -2.02 13.87 15.24
C TRP A 341 -0.78 14.71 14.96
N ARG A 342 -0.97 16.01 14.68
CA ARG A 342 0.13 16.96 14.46
C ARG A 342 1.09 16.99 15.65
N LYS A 343 0.56 17.09 16.87
CA LYS A 343 1.36 17.07 18.10
C LYS A 343 2.04 15.71 18.29
N ARG A 344 1.31 14.61 18.10
CA ARG A 344 1.81 13.25 18.30
C ARG A 344 2.97 12.90 17.37
N TRP A 345 2.89 13.30 16.10
CA TRP A 345 3.83 12.90 15.04
C TRP A 345 4.64 14.05 14.44
N GLN A 346 4.62 15.22 15.08
CA GLN A 346 5.39 16.42 14.70
C GLN A 346 5.14 16.86 13.25
N TRP A 347 3.88 16.85 12.81
CA TRP A 347 3.53 17.35 11.48
C TRP A 347 3.74 18.86 11.42
N LYS A 348 4.34 19.33 10.33
CA LYS A 348 4.74 20.74 10.20
C LYS A 348 3.59 21.65 9.78
N SER A 349 2.79 21.22 8.80
CA SER A 349 1.65 22.00 8.26
C SER A 349 0.68 22.37 9.38
N SER A 350 0.02 23.52 9.30
CA SER A 350 -1.02 23.94 10.25
C SER A 350 -2.28 23.07 10.15
N VAL A 351 -3.20 23.20 11.11
CA VAL A 351 -4.50 22.47 11.03
C VAL A 351 -5.29 22.97 9.81
N GLU A 352 -5.26 24.28 9.59
CA GLU A 352 -5.93 24.97 8.50
C GLU A 352 -5.37 24.54 7.15
N GLU A 353 -4.03 24.52 6.99
CA GLU A 353 -3.36 24.07 5.76
C GLU A 353 -3.71 22.61 5.42
N ILE A 354 -3.81 21.73 6.42
CA ILE A 354 -4.19 20.33 6.20
C ILE A 354 -5.65 20.26 5.73
N LEU A 355 -6.56 20.98 6.39
CA LEU A 355 -7.98 20.96 6.07
C LEU A 355 -8.31 21.55 4.69
N GLU A 356 -7.54 22.53 4.22
CA GLU A 356 -7.68 23.09 2.86
C GLU A 356 -7.54 22.02 1.75
N HIS A 357 -6.79 20.95 2.04
CA HIS A 357 -6.54 19.86 1.09
C HIS A 357 -7.33 18.58 1.42
N CYS A 358 -8.14 18.61 2.48
CA CYS A 358 -9.01 17.49 2.85
C CYS A 358 -10.30 17.51 2.03
N ASN A 359 -10.79 16.32 1.69
CA ASN A 359 -12.17 16.12 1.28
C ASN A 359 -13.00 15.72 2.50
N SER A 360 -14.30 16.04 2.53
CA SER A 360 -15.18 15.74 3.65
C SER A 360 -15.21 14.25 4.00
N THR A 361 -15.04 13.37 3.01
CA THR A 361 -15.09 11.92 3.20
C THR A 361 -13.72 11.26 3.40
N SER A 362 -12.63 11.96 3.11
CA SER A 362 -11.28 11.40 3.08
C SER A 362 -10.45 11.91 4.26
N PRO A 363 -9.85 11.03 5.08
CA PRO A 363 -8.83 11.45 6.03
C PRO A 363 -7.68 12.19 5.32
N PRO A 364 -7.02 13.15 5.99
CA PRO A 364 -5.92 13.90 5.39
C PRO A 364 -4.83 12.99 4.83
N TRP A 365 -4.09 13.49 3.86
CA TRP A 365 -3.03 12.72 3.21
C TRP A 365 -1.99 12.20 4.23
N GLU A 366 -1.67 13.01 5.23
CA GLU A 366 -0.76 12.74 6.35
C GLU A 366 -1.24 11.65 7.31
N ALA A 367 -2.53 11.30 7.30
CA ALA A 367 -3.10 10.35 8.24
C ALA A 367 -2.39 8.99 8.19
N ILE A 368 -2.17 8.43 9.38
CA ILE A 368 -1.54 7.12 9.51
C ILE A 368 -2.58 6.04 9.25
N ARG A 369 -2.26 5.12 8.33
CA ARG A 369 -3.16 4.08 7.86
C ARG A 369 -2.59 2.70 8.16
N LEU A 370 -3.48 1.72 8.28
CA LEU A 370 -3.13 0.32 8.09
C LEU A 370 -3.80 -0.17 6.80
N ILE A 371 -3.02 -0.65 5.84
CA ILE A 371 -3.49 -1.00 4.49
C ILE A 371 -3.20 -2.48 4.23
N GLY A 372 -4.17 -3.20 3.69
CA GLY A 372 -3.99 -4.61 3.35
C GLY A 372 -3.03 -4.80 2.17
N HIS A 373 -1.83 -5.35 2.42
CA HIS A 373 -0.80 -5.61 1.39
C HIS A 373 -1.28 -6.71 0.45
N ARG A 374 -1.39 -6.46 -0.87
CA ARG A 374 -1.97 -7.38 -1.85
C ARG A 374 -3.34 -7.93 -1.44
N GLY A 375 -4.10 -7.13 -0.68
CA GLY A 375 -5.26 -7.55 0.07
C GLY A 375 -4.90 -8.07 1.47
N SER A 376 -4.42 -9.32 1.56
CA SER A 376 -4.22 -9.97 2.87
C SER A 376 -2.85 -10.60 3.05
N GLY A 377 -1.84 -10.10 2.33
CA GLY A 377 -0.46 -10.57 2.38
C GLY A 377 -0.12 -11.67 1.37
N LYS A 378 1.15 -12.06 1.34
CA LYS A 378 1.67 -13.01 0.34
C LYS A 378 1.16 -14.43 0.54
N THR A 379 0.62 -15.05 -0.52
CA THR A 379 0.18 -16.46 -0.53
C THR A 379 0.82 -17.26 -1.67
N SER A 380 0.68 -18.59 -1.64
CA SER A 380 1.05 -19.46 -2.76
C SER A 380 0.13 -19.23 -3.98
N ARG A 381 0.67 -19.53 -5.16
CA ARG A 381 0.01 -19.43 -6.47
C ARG A 381 0.07 -20.81 -7.14
N PRO A 382 -0.93 -21.26 -7.91
CA PRO A 382 -1.85 -20.45 -8.71
C PRO A 382 -3.28 -20.36 -8.17
N VAL A 383 -3.95 -19.25 -8.54
CA VAL A 383 -5.40 -19.01 -8.45
C VAL A 383 -6.10 -19.89 -9.50
N LEU A 384 -5.88 -21.20 -9.46
CA LEU A 384 -6.72 -22.13 -10.19
C LEU A 384 -7.68 -22.67 -9.14
N ASP A 385 -8.89 -22.13 -9.12
CA ASP A 385 -10.00 -22.84 -8.50
C ASP A 385 -9.99 -24.27 -9.02
N GLY A 386 -10.21 -25.23 -8.13
CA GLY A 386 -10.04 -26.67 -8.37
C GLY A 386 -10.96 -27.30 -9.42
N ASN A 387 -11.42 -26.55 -10.43
CA ASN A 387 -12.27 -26.99 -11.52
C ASN A 387 -11.53 -27.30 -12.83
N HIS A 388 -10.19 -27.22 -12.86
CA HIS A 388 -9.43 -27.84 -13.95
C HIS A 388 -9.06 -29.28 -13.57
N SER A 389 -10.09 -30.09 -13.36
CA SER A 389 -10.00 -31.54 -13.29
C SER A 389 -9.76 -32.10 -14.69
N THR A 390 -8.84 -33.06 -14.73
CA THR A 390 -8.40 -33.95 -15.83
C THR A 390 -7.50 -33.35 -16.91
#